data_AF-A0A8K0JX96-F1
#
_entry.id   AF-A0A8K0JX96-F1
#
_cell.length_a   1.000
_cell.length_b   1.000
_cell.length_c   1.000
_cell.angle_alpha   90.00
_cell.angle_beta   90.00
_cell.angle_gamma   90.00
#
_symmetry.space_group_name_H-M   'P 1'
#
loop_
_entity.id
_entity.type
_entity.pdbx_description
1 polymer ?
#
loop_
_entity_poly.entity_id
_entity_poly.type
_entity_poly.pdbx_seq_one_letter_code
_entity_poly.pdbx_strand_id
1 'polypeptide(L)'
;MEKIVSIMVKTGSGAVANGLHETFSALNSLQSLQLQRDVAGVRAAFDTLDAGVKHVFDGLRRSKPKAKSATLSAYDLDACTLRLKSCWDFIRKKYVEYLRTREADCILRVESSTPTFSDALREVFKAGCLEIGLLSRDKEALLVAIDSVRDGMAPFSDFLKSSTRASLTINKYLEEFPGLVHFIYVDRSTHRVTAPSLDFSSQETITLTKRKIWGMVDFSREHLVEGHIAIMWKDNTFNYAYFLWFEDNYGSPLKVKVFPSSTLKQFPIPGILCGDFYSKLIEECFPKMSPSKIHCYELYCIHLGLATASCVLEHSRRLAATVWEVTGTSNNPIDVL
;
A
#
# COMPACT_ATOMS: atom_id res chain seq x y z
N MET A 1 5.68 0.01 4.30
CA MET A 1 6.75 0.93 3.87
C MET A 1 7.29 0.65 2.46
N GLU A 2 7.01 -0.51 1.86
CA GLU A 2 7.47 -0.86 0.49
C GLU A 2 6.69 -0.18 -0.65
N LYS A 3 5.52 0.43 -0.38
CA LYS A 3 4.69 1.05 -1.43
C LYS A 3 5.04 2.52 -1.76
N ILE A 4 5.89 3.18 -0.96
CA ILE A 4 6.34 4.55 -1.26
C ILE A 4 7.48 4.56 -2.30
N VAL A 5 8.19 3.44 -2.48
CA VAL A 5 9.21 3.30 -3.53
C VAL A 5 8.60 3.22 -4.93
N SER A 6 7.29 2.92 -5.04
CA SER A 6 6.59 2.82 -6.32
C SER A 6 6.25 4.18 -6.97
N ILE A 7 6.50 5.33 -6.31
CA ILE A 7 6.07 6.65 -6.80
C ILE A 7 7.22 7.51 -7.35
N MET A 8 8.48 7.07 -7.33
CA MET A 8 9.59 7.88 -7.87
C MET A 8 10.62 7.09 -8.68
N VAL A 9 10.18 6.27 -9.64
CA VAL A 9 11.07 5.87 -10.75
C VAL A 9 10.84 6.85 -11.89
N LYS A 10 11.54 7.98 -11.87
CA LYS A 10 11.69 8.79 -13.08
C LYS A 10 12.59 8.01 -14.03
N THR A 11 12.01 7.45 -15.10
CA THR A 11 12.79 6.72 -16.12
C THR A 11 13.85 7.67 -16.68
N GLY A 12 15.14 7.30 -16.58
CA GLY A 12 16.26 8.14 -17.01
C GLY A 12 16.17 8.60 -18.48
N SER A 13 15.48 7.83 -19.33
CA SER A 13 15.15 8.21 -20.71
C SER A 13 13.80 7.63 -21.14
N GLY A 14 12.78 8.49 -21.28
CA GLY A 14 11.45 8.08 -21.78
C GLY A 14 11.49 7.47 -23.19
N ALA A 15 12.45 7.88 -24.03
CA ALA A 15 12.62 7.31 -25.37
C ALA A 15 13.10 5.85 -25.33
N VAL A 16 14.03 5.52 -24.42
CA VAL A 16 14.50 4.14 -24.24
C VAL A 16 13.39 3.28 -23.62
N ALA A 17 12.69 3.79 -22.61
CA ALA A 17 11.59 3.09 -21.95
C ALA A 17 10.44 2.76 -22.92
N ASN A 18 10.04 3.73 -23.77
CA ASN A 18 9.00 3.52 -24.78
C ASN A 18 9.43 2.48 -25.83
N GLY A 19 10.66 2.57 -26.34
CA GLY A 19 11.17 1.57 -27.29
C GLY A 19 11.25 0.17 -26.69
N LEU A 20 11.62 0.04 -25.42
CA LEU A 20 11.64 -1.25 -24.71
C LEU A 20 10.24 -1.83 -24.57
N HIS A 21 9.24 -1.01 -24.22
CA HIS A 21 7.85 -1.42 -24.15
C HIS A 21 7.32 -1.92 -25.50
N GLU A 22 7.55 -1.17 -26.58
CA GLU A 22 7.20 -1.57 -27.96
C GLU A 22 7.85 -2.91 -28.33
N THR A 23 9.13 -3.08 -28.00
CA THR A 23 9.90 -4.30 -28.28
C THR A 23 9.34 -5.51 -27.53
N PHE A 24 9.06 -5.40 -26.22
CA PHE A 24 8.49 -6.50 -25.44
C PHE A 24 7.08 -6.88 -25.90
N SER A 25 6.25 -5.88 -26.24
CA SER A 25 4.91 -6.12 -26.77
C SER A 25 4.93 -6.86 -28.11
N ALA A 26 5.84 -6.45 -29.02
CA ALA A 26 6.02 -7.11 -30.31
C ALA A 26 6.55 -8.55 -30.17
N LEU A 27 7.49 -8.80 -29.26
CA LEU A 27 7.99 -10.15 -28.96
C LEU A 27 6.87 -11.08 -28.46
N ASN A 28 6.04 -10.61 -27.53
CA ASN A 28 4.92 -11.39 -27.00
C ASN A 28 3.89 -11.70 -28.10
N SER A 29 3.63 -10.72 -28.98
CA SER A 29 2.72 -10.89 -30.13
C SER A 29 3.27 -11.92 -31.13
N LEU A 30 4.58 -11.89 -31.42
CA LEU A 30 5.24 -12.84 -32.31
C LEU A 30 5.13 -14.28 -31.78
N GLN A 31 5.36 -14.51 -30.49
CA GLN A 31 5.23 -15.84 -29.89
C GLN A 31 3.81 -16.41 -30.06
N SER A 32 2.78 -15.58 -29.88
CA SER A 32 1.38 -15.98 -30.08
C SER A 32 1.05 -16.29 -31.54
N LEU A 33 1.51 -15.45 -32.47
CA LEU A 33 1.23 -15.59 -33.91
C LEU A 33 1.99 -16.75 -34.57
N GLN A 34 3.18 -17.07 -34.07
CA GLN A 34 3.97 -18.23 -34.50
C GLN A 34 3.23 -19.56 -34.22
N LEU A 35 2.58 -19.67 -33.06
CA LEU A 35 1.76 -20.83 -32.72
C LEU A 35 0.55 -21.00 -33.65
N GLN A 36 -0.01 -19.88 -34.13
CA GLN A 36 -1.16 -19.85 -35.03
C GLN A 36 -0.78 -20.01 -36.52
N ARG A 37 0.51 -20.08 -36.84
CA ARG A 37 1.06 -20.13 -38.22
C ARG A 37 0.58 -18.99 -39.13
N ASP A 38 0.20 -17.85 -38.55
CA ASP A 38 -0.20 -16.67 -39.32
C ASP A 38 1.02 -15.93 -39.84
N VAL A 39 1.36 -16.21 -41.10
CA VAL A 39 2.53 -15.65 -41.77
C VAL A 39 2.42 -14.13 -42.01
N ALA A 40 1.22 -13.62 -42.26
CA ALA A 40 1.00 -12.18 -42.48
C ALA A 40 1.11 -11.42 -41.15
N GLY A 41 0.51 -11.97 -40.09
CA GLY A 41 0.66 -11.48 -38.72
C GLY A 41 2.12 -11.50 -38.24
N VAL A 42 2.86 -12.57 -38.50
CA VAL A 42 4.29 -12.66 -38.14
C VAL A 42 5.12 -11.57 -38.83
N ARG A 43 4.83 -11.23 -40.10
CA ARG A 43 5.53 -10.14 -40.79
C ARG A 43 5.25 -8.79 -40.14
N ALA A 44 3.97 -8.46 -39.90
CA ALA A 44 3.60 -7.19 -39.26
C ALA A 44 4.16 -7.06 -37.84
N ALA A 45 4.15 -8.14 -37.06
CA ALA A 45 4.70 -8.15 -35.71
C ALA A 45 6.24 -8.07 -35.71
N PHE A 46 6.91 -8.64 -36.72
CA PHE A 46 8.34 -8.48 -36.92
C PHE A 46 8.73 -7.05 -37.30
N ASP A 47 7.98 -6.40 -38.19
CA ASP A 47 8.23 -4.99 -38.55
C ASP A 47 8.07 -4.07 -37.33
N THR A 48 7.10 -4.36 -36.47
CA THR A 48 6.91 -3.68 -35.17
C THR A 48 8.09 -3.92 -34.23
N LEU A 49 8.62 -5.16 -34.20
CA LEU A 49 9.78 -5.50 -33.40
C LEU A 49 11.05 -4.76 -33.88
N ASP A 50 11.31 -4.72 -35.19
CA ASP A 50 12.47 -4.01 -35.76
C ASP A 50 12.40 -2.50 -35.50
N ALA A 51 11.22 -1.91 -35.63
CA ALA A 51 10.99 -0.51 -35.28
C ALA A 51 11.24 -0.24 -33.79
N GLY A 52 10.70 -1.07 -32.89
CA GLY A 52 10.88 -0.93 -31.44
C GLY A 52 12.35 -1.04 -31.04
N VAL A 53 13.08 -2.03 -31.57
CA VAL A 53 14.52 -2.20 -31.29
C VAL A 53 15.33 -1.01 -31.81
N LYS A 54 14.98 -0.47 -32.99
CA LYS A 54 15.61 0.75 -33.52
C LYS A 54 15.36 1.95 -32.62
N HIS A 55 14.14 2.13 -32.11
CA HIS A 55 13.81 3.16 -31.12
C HIS A 55 14.65 3.03 -29.85
N VAL A 56 14.86 1.81 -29.34
CA VAL A 56 15.76 1.56 -28.20
C VAL A 56 17.18 2.04 -28.51
N PHE A 57 17.76 1.66 -29.65
CA PHE A 57 19.10 2.09 -30.02
C PHE A 57 19.24 3.60 -30.23
N ASP A 58 18.25 4.24 -30.85
CA ASP A 58 18.27 5.69 -31.04
C ASP A 58 18.10 6.43 -29.71
N GLY A 59 17.27 5.90 -28.79
CA GLY A 59 17.16 6.37 -27.42
C GLY A 59 18.49 6.26 -26.66
N LEU A 60 19.18 5.10 -26.77
CA LEU A 60 20.47 4.85 -26.11
C LEU A 60 21.59 5.74 -26.64
N ARG A 61 21.58 6.06 -27.94
CA ARG A 61 22.52 7.01 -28.55
C ARG A 61 22.32 8.43 -28.01
N ARG A 62 21.06 8.83 -27.81
CA ARG A 62 20.69 10.15 -27.26
C ARG A 62 20.97 10.26 -25.76
N SER A 63 20.90 9.15 -25.03
CA SER A 63 21.16 9.11 -23.59
C SER A 63 22.64 9.01 -23.21
N LYS A 64 23.56 8.87 -24.19
CA LYS A 64 25.00 8.92 -23.88
C LYS A 64 25.36 10.27 -23.27
N PRO A 65 26.00 10.31 -22.09
CA PRO A 65 26.40 11.57 -21.48
C PRO A 65 27.36 12.30 -22.42
N LYS A 66 27.07 13.59 -22.69
CA LYS A 66 27.98 14.48 -23.40
C LYS A 66 29.27 14.61 -22.57
N ALA A 67 30.28 13.84 -22.95
CA ALA A 67 31.69 13.85 -22.54
C ALA A 67 32.02 14.68 -21.28
N LYS A 68 32.18 14.01 -20.12
CA LYS A 68 33.19 14.29 -19.05
C LYS A 68 32.96 13.60 -17.70
N SER A 69 32.03 12.64 -17.56
CA SER A 69 31.97 11.79 -16.37
C SER A 69 31.68 10.35 -16.78
N ALA A 70 32.75 9.58 -16.99
CA ALA A 70 32.66 8.14 -17.12
C ALA A 70 32.41 7.56 -15.72
N THR A 71 31.15 7.41 -15.35
CA THR A 71 30.73 6.61 -14.18
C THR A 71 30.69 5.14 -14.58
N LEU A 72 30.86 4.24 -13.61
CA LEU A 72 30.77 2.77 -13.79
C LEU A 72 29.48 2.35 -14.56
N SER A 73 28.37 3.06 -14.33
CA SER A 73 27.09 2.89 -15.02
C SER A 73 27.16 3.07 -16.55
N ALA A 74 28.06 3.91 -17.07
CA ALA A 74 28.18 4.14 -18.52
C ALA A 74 28.89 2.98 -19.23
N TYR A 75 29.87 2.34 -18.57
CA TYR A 75 30.56 1.15 -19.09
C TYR A 75 29.61 -0.05 -19.15
N ASP A 76 28.83 -0.24 -18.09
CA ASP A 76 27.82 -1.31 -18.01
C ASP A 76 26.74 -1.13 -19.09
N LEU A 77 26.32 0.11 -19.36
CA LEU A 77 25.33 0.41 -20.41
C LEU A 77 25.87 0.12 -21.82
N ASP A 78 27.13 0.46 -22.10
CA ASP A 78 27.76 0.16 -23.40
C ASP A 78 27.91 -1.36 -23.62
N ALA A 79 28.31 -2.11 -22.59
CA ALA A 79 28.36 -3.57 -22.63
C ALA A 79 26.97 -4.19 -22.87
N CYS A 80 25.94 -3.71 -22.16
CA CYS A 80 24.55 -4.14 -22.36
C CYS A 80 24.06 -3.84 -23.78
N THR A 81 24.38 -2.65 -24.32
CA THR A 81 24.00 -2.22 -25.67
C THR A 81 24.64 -3.10 -26.74
N LEU A 82 25.92 -3.46 -26.59
CA LEU A 82 26.63 -4.36 -27.50
C LEU A 82 26.03 -5.77 -27.48
N ARG A 83 25.72 -6.30 -26.29
CA ARG A 83 25.07 -7.60 -26.13
C ARG A 83 23.69 -7.61 -26.79
N LEU A 84 22.88 -6.57 -26.57
CA LEU A 84 21.56 -6.43 -27.20
C LEU A 84 21.68 -6.42 -28.73
N LYS A 85 22.65 -5.66 -29.28
CA LYS A 85 22.89 -5.59 -30.72
C LYS A 85 23.25 -6.93 -31.33
N SER A 86 24.15 -7.68 -30.70
CA SER A 86 24.54 -9.01 -31.16
C SER A 86 23.34 -9.98 -31.21
N CYS A 87 22.53 -10.00 -30.15
CA CYS A 87 21.32 -10.84 -30.09
C CYS A 87 20.30 -10.42 -31.15
N TRP A 88 20.10 -9.11 -31.34
CA TRP A 88 19.17 -8.58 -32.33
C TRP A 88 19.59 -8.92 -33.76
N ASP A 89 20.87 -8.74 -34.11
CA ASP A 89 21.36 -9.03 -35.46
C ASP A 89 21.14 -10.51 -35.83
N PHE A 90 21.31 -11.43 -34.87
CA PHE A 90 21.02 -12.83 -35.06
C PHE A 90 19.51 -13.09 -35.29
N ILE A 91 18.64 -12.60 -34.40
CA ILE A 91 17.19 -12.79 -34.48
C ILE A 91 16.65 -12.18 -35.77
N ARG A 92 17.05 -10.95 -36.10
CA ARG A 92 16.67 -10.24 -37.33
C ARG A 92 17.04 -11.05 -38.57
N LYS A 93 18.28 -11.54 -38.65
CA LYS A 93 18.74 -12.35 -39.79
C LYS A 93 17.87 -13.59 -39.97
N LYS A 94 17.54 -14.28 -38.87
CA LYS A 94 16.74 -15.52 -38.90
C LYS A 94 15.27 -15.28 -39.25
N TYR A 95 14.67 -14.20 -38.77
CA TYR A 95 13.32 -13.82 -39.20
C TYR A 95 13.27 -13.41 -40.68
N VAL A 96 14.24 -12.65 -41.18
CA VAL A 96 14.32 -12.29 -42.60
C VAL A 96 14.49 -13.54 -43.48
N GLU A 97 15.33 -14.47 -43.05
CA GLU A 97 15.51 -15.77 -43.71
C GLU A 97 14.21 -16.56 -43.73
N TYR A 98 13.52 -16.71 -42.59
CA TYR A 98 12.21 -17.35 -42.49
C TYR A 98 11.16 -16.71 -43.40
N LEU A 99 11.09 -15.38 -43.44
CA LEU A 99 10.12 -14.65 -44.26
C LEU A 99 10.36 -14.85 -45.76
N ARG A 100 11.58 -15.25 -46.16
CA ARG A 100 11.96 -15.57 -47.54
C ARG A 100 11.82 -17.04 -47.88
N THR A 101 12.32 -17.95 -47.05
CA THR A 101 12.43 -19.39 -47.34
C THR A 101 11.29 -20.23 -46.77
N ARG A 102 10.59 -19.73 -45.75
CA ARG A 102 9.56 -20.45 -44.97
C ARG A 102 10.08 -21.70 -44.25
N GLU A 103 11.39 -21.80 -44.04
CA GLU A 103 11.99 -22.93 -43.34
C GLU A 103 11.76 -22.87 -41.83
N ALA A 104 11.20 -23.94 -41.27
CA ALA A 104 10.88 -24.04 -39.84
C ALA A 104 12.14 -23.98 -38.94
N ASP A 105 13.31 -24.40 -39.43
CA ASP A 105 14.59 -24.29 -38.71
C ASP A 105 14.93 -22.86 -38.32
N CYS A 106 14.53 -21.88 -39.13
CA CYS A 106 14.76 -20.47 -38.82
C CYS A 106 13.98 -20.03 -37.58
N ILE A 107 12.73 -20.49 -37.42
CA ILE A 107 11.89 -20.17 -36.26
C ILE A 107 12.42 -20.87 -35.00
N LEU A 108 12.81 -22.14 -35.09
CA LEU A 108 13.40 -22.86 -33.95
C LEU A 108 14.65 -22.16 -33.40
N ARG A 109 15.50 -21.64 -34.30
CA ARG A 109 16.68 -20.86 -33.89
C ARG A 109 16.30 -19.53 -33.24
N VAL A 110 15.25 -18.87 -33.72
CA VAL A 110 14.72 -17.65 -33.08
C VAL A 110 14.19 -17.97 -31.68
N GLU A 111 13.37 -19.00 -31.53
CA GLU A 111 12.79 -19.42 -30.25
C GLU A 111 13.90 -19.74 -29.23
N SER A 112 14.92 -20.50 -29.64
CA SER A 112 16.07 -20.82 -28.78
C SER A 112 16.87 -19.59 -28.34
N SER A 113 16.88 -18.52 -29.14
CA SER A 113 17.62 -17.29 -28.87
C SER A 113 16.78 -16.18 -28.21
N THR A 114 15.46 -16.35 -28.15
CA THR A 114 14.54 -15.37 -27.58
C THR A 114 14.79 -15.11 -26.09
N PRO A 115 15.04 -16.12 -25.22
CA PRO A 115 15.36 -15.87 -23.81
C PRO A 115 16.59 -14.97 -23.64
N THR A 116 17.67 -15.23 -24.37
CA THR A 116 18.91 -14.45 -24.34
C THR A 116 18.69 -13.00 -24.77
N PHE A 117 17.81 -12.78 -25.76
CA PHE A 117 17.42 -11.44 -26.20
C PHE A 117 16.55 -10.72 -25.18
N SER A 118 15.58 -11.40 -24.57
CA SER A 118 14.76 -10.85 -23.48
C SER A 118 15.60 -10.46 -22.27
N ASP A 119 16.61 -11.25 -21.91
CA ASP A 119 17.54 -10.91 -20.86
C ASP A 119 18.39 -9.69 -21.22
N ALA A 120 18.87 -9.60 -22.47
CA ALA A 120 19.61 -8.42 -22.93
C ALA A 120 18.76 -7.13 -22.87
N LEU A 121 17.47 -7.20 -23.22
CA LEU A 121 16.53 -6.08 -23.08
C LEU A 121 16.33 -5.68 -21.61
N ARG A 122 16.24 -6.67 -20.71
CA ARG A 122 16.09 -6.43 -19.26
C ARG A 122 17.34 -5.77 -18.66
N GLU A 123 18.53 -6.18 -19.08
CA GLU A 123 19.77 -5.55 -18.62
C GLU A 123 19.91 -4.11 -19.12
N VAL A 124 19.49 -3.82 -20.37
CA VAL A 124 19.40 -2.44 -20.88
C VAL A 124 18.39 -1.62 -20.09
N PHE A 125 17.24 -2.19 -19.72
CA PHE A 125 16.26 -1.51 -18.87
C PHE A 125 16.84 -1.16 -17.49
N LYS A 126 17.53 -2.11 -16.86
CA LYS A 126 18.16 -1.87 -15.55
C LYS A 126 19.26 -0.81 -15.64
N ALA A 127 20.17 -0.93 -16.60
CA ALA A 127 21.30 -0.01 -16.72
C ALA A 127 20.91 1.38 -17.24
N GLY A 128 19.90 1.48 -18.11
CA GLY A 128 19.54 2.71 -18.82
C GLY A 128 18.27 3.40 -18.35
N CYS A 129 17.37 2.70 -17.64
CA CYS A 129 16.10 3.25 -17.18
C CYS A 129 15.96 3.29 -15.65
N LEU A 130 16.63 2.38 -14.92
CA LEU A 130 16.64 2.35 -13.45
C LEU A 130 17.90 3.04 -12.91
N GLU A 131 17.92 4.37 -12.96
CA GLU A 131 19.02 5.13 -12.37
C GLU A 131 18.82 5.24 -10.84
N ILE A 132 19.40 4.29 -10.09
CA ILE A 132 19.45 4.33 -8.61
C ILE A 132 20.15 5.62 -8.11
N GLY A 133 20.99 6.25 -8.96
CA GLY A 133 21.71 7.49 -8.68
C GLY A 133 20.83 8.76 -8.58
N LEU A 134 19.59 8.75 -9.06
CA LEU A 134 18.66 9.88 -8.89
C LEU A 134 18.25 10.08 -7.43
N LEU A 135 18.14 8.99 -6.66
CA LEU A 135 17.87 9.05 -5.22
C LEU A 135 18.99 9.79 -4.47
N SER A 136 20.24 9.68 -4.93
CA SER A 136 21.37 10.43 -4.35
C SER A 136 21.41 11.90 -4.78
N ARG A 137 20.92 12.24 -5.98
CA ARG A 137 20.92 13.62 -6.51
C ARG A 137 19.83 14.48 -5.87
N ASP A 138 18.66 13.89 -5.64
CA ASP A 138 17.50 14.58 -5.06
C ASP A 138 17.37 14.33 -3.54
N LYS A 139 18.35 13.66 -2.92
CA LYS A 139 18.37 13.40 -1.47
C LYS A 139 18.22 14.68 -0.67
N GLU A 140 18.95 15.73 -1.07
CA GLU A 140 18.92 17.02 -0.37
C GLU A 140 17.56 17.71 -0.54
N ALA A 141 17.03 17.73 -1.77
CA ALA A 141 15.69 18.29 -2.03
C ALA A 141 14.59 17.51 -1.29
N LEU A 142 14.72 16.19 -1.19
CA LEU A 142 13.83 15.33 -0.43
C LEU A 142 13.92 15.61 1.07
N LEU A 143 15.13 15.77 1.62
CA LEU A 143 15.33 16.12 3.03
C LEU A 143 14.74 17.50 3.34
N VAL A 144 14.96 18.50 2.48
CA VAL A 144 14.34 19.83 2.60
C VAL A 144 12.82 19.75 2.56
N ALA A 145 12.24 18.93 1.66
CA ALA A 145 10.80 18.73 1.62
C ALA A 145 10.26 18.04 2.88
N ILE A 146 10.96 17.03 3.40
CA ILE A 146 10.61 16.34 4.64
C ILE A 146 10.65 17.31 5.83
N ASP A 147 11.71 18.11 5.94
CA ASP A 147 11.85 19.10 7.02
C ASP A 147 10.80 20.21 6.89
N SER A 148 10.53 20.70 5.67
CA SER A 148 9.46 21.69 5.44
C SER A 148 8.08 21.17 5.83
N VAL A 149 7.76 19.91 5.53
CA VAL A 149 6.51 19.27 5.98
C VAL A 149 6.51 19.12 7.50
N ARG A 150 7.62 18.67 8.11
CA ARG A 150 7.73 18.54 9.57
C ARG A 150 7.49 19.88 10.28
N ASP A 151 8.14 20.93 9.81
CA ASP A 151 8.04 22.28 10.35
C ASP A 151 6.63 22.85 10.16
N GLY A 152 6.02 22.63 8.99
CA GLY A 152 4.63 23.01 8.74
C GLY A 152 3.64 22.27 9.65
N MET A 153 3.94 21.02 10.04
CA MET A 153 3.10 20.22 10.94
C MET A 153 3.35 20.48 12.43
N ALA A 154 4.50 21.05 12.81
CA ALA A 154 4.86 21.26 14.22
C ALA A 154 3.86 22.14 15.00
N PRO A 155 3.37 23.28 14.46
CA PRO A 155 2.35 24.09 15.13
C PRO A 155 1.04 23.34 15.38
N PHE A 156 0.63 22.49 14.43
CA PHE A 156 -0.56 21.64 14.60
C PHE A 156 -0.35 20.59 15.68
N SER A 157 0.84 19.99 15.76
CA SER A 157 1.19 19.04 16.82
C SER A 157 1.06 19.68 18.21
N ASP A 158 1.59 20.89 18.38
CA ASP A 158 1.55 21.58 19.67
C ASP A 158 0.15 22.12 20.00
N PHE A 159 -0.59 22.60 19.00
CA PHE A 159 -2.00 22.95 19.14
C PHE A 159 -2.83 21.73 19.57
N LEU A 160 -2.65 20.58 18.93
CA LEU A 160 -3.36 19.33 19.27
C LEU A 160 -3.00 18.86 20.69
N LYS A 161 -1.73 18.93 21.10
CA LYS A 161 -1.33 18.63 22.49
C LYS A 161 -1.94 19.61 23.51
N SER A 162 -2.14 20.87 23.13
CA SER A 162 -2.75 21.87 24.03
C SER A 162 -4.27 21.75 24.14
N SER A 163 -4.95 21.21 23.11
CA SER A 163 -6.40 20.99 23.09
C SER A 163 -6.84 19.68 23.75
N THR A 164 -5.92 18.74 24.00
CA THR A 164 -6.18 17.51 24.79
C THR A 164 -6.31 17.75 26.31
N ARG A 165 -6.28 19.00 26.80
CA ARG A 165 -6.30 19.33 28.25
C ARG A 165 -7.64 19.11 28.95
N ALA A 166 -8.72 18.79 28.24
CA ALA A 166 -9.91 18.19 28.85
C ALA A 166 -9.70 16.67 29.01
N SER A 167 -8.56 16.29 29.60
CA SER A 167 -8.10 14.90 29.60
C SER A 167 -9.02 14.03 30.45
N LEU A 168 -9.71 13.12 29.78
CA LEU A 168 -10.22 11.89 30.36
C LEU A 168 -9.10 11.22 31.18
N THR A 169 -9.16 11.32 32.51
CA THR A 169 -8.25 10.60 33.39
C THR A 169 -8.67 9.13 33.43
N ILE A 170 -7.74 8.24 33.04
CA ILE A 170 -7.93 6.78 33.02
C ILE A 170 -8.44 6.25 34.39
N ASN A 171 -8.11 6.94 35.48
CA ASN A 171 -8.42 6.53 36.86
C ASN A 171 -9.90 6.23 37.11
N LYS A 172 -10.85 7.00 36.54
CA LYS A 172 -12.28 6.71 36.68
C LYS A 172 -12.65 5.34 36.09
N TYR A 173 -12.00 4.97 34.99
CA TYR A 173 -12.23 3.70 34.31
C TYR A 173 -11.46 2.53 34.94
N LEU A 174 -10.29 2.77 35.56
CA LEU A 174 -9.55 1.71 36.25
C LEU A 174 -10.30 1.15 37.46
N GLU A 175 -11.06 2.00 38.16
CA GLU A 175 -11.88 1.58 39.29
C GLU A 175 -13.09 0.74 38.84
N GLU A 176 -13.73 1.10 37.72
CA GLU A 176 -14.92 0.42 37.21
C GLU A 176 -14.63 -0.85 36.40
N PHE A 177 -13.41 -0.98 35.85
CA PHE A 177 -12.99 -2.04 34.94
C PHE A 177 -11.68 -2.71 35.41
N PRO A 178 -11.75 -3.66 36.37
CA PRO A 178 -10.56 -4.26 36.95
C PRO A 178 -9.67 -4.95 35.91
N GLY A 179 -8.39 -4.61 35.93
CA GLY A 179 -7.40 -5.13 34.99
C GLY A 179 -7.41 -4.47 33.61
N LEU A 180 -8.28 -3.49 33.35
CA LEU A 180 -8.15 -2.61 32.18
C LEU A 180 -6.86 -1.81 32.29
N VAL A 181 -6.11 -1.75 31.19
CA VAL A 181 -4.88 -0.96 31.09
C VAL A 181 -5.12 0.29 30.26
N HIS A 182 -5.83 0.15 29.14
CA HIS A 182 -6.15 1.26 28.25
C HIS A 182 -7.27 0.89 27.27
N PHE A 183 -7.90 1.90 26.67
CA PHE A 183 -8.81 1.72 25.55
C PHE A 183 -8.71 2.87 24.55
N ILE A 184 -9.11 2.60 23.31
CA ILE A 184 -9.30 3.61 22.27
C ILE A 184 -10.68 3.38 21.69
N TYR A 185 -11.55 4.39 21.78
CA TYR A 185 -12.84 4.43 21.13
C TYR A 185 -12.76 5.37 19.94
N VAL A 186 -13.35 4.98 18.80
CA VAL A 186 -13.36 5.81 17.60
C VAL A 186 -14.77 5.84 17.00
N ASP A 187 -15.31 7.04 16.84
CA ASP A 187 -16.47 7.30 16.01
C ASP A 187 -16.00 7.64 14.60
N ARG A 188 -16.25 6.75 13.63
CA ARG A 188 -15.84 6.92 12.23
C ARG A 188 -16.77 7.82 11.42
N SER A 189 -17.93 8.15 11.96
CA SER A 189 -18.87 9.09 11.34
C SER A 189 -18.38 10.53 11.51
N THR A 190 -17.77 10.83 12.66
CA THR A 190 -17.19 12.14 12.97
C THR A 190 -15.65 12.16 12.99
N HIS A 191 -15.02 11.00 12.78
CA HIS A 191 -13.59 10.76 12.94
C HIS A 191 -13.03 11.18 14.32
N ARG A 192 -13.87 11.16 15.36
CA ARG A 192 -13.46 11.49 16.73
C ARG A 192 -12.84 10.28 17.40
N VAL A 193 -11.74 10.52 18.10
CA VAL A 193 -11.04 9.51 18.90
C VAL A 193 -11.14 9.88 20.37
N THR A 194 -11.53 8.92 21.19
CA THR A 194 -11.63 9.04 22.64
C THR A 194 -10.73 7.99 23.26
N ALA A 195 -9.68 8.45 23.94
CA ALA A 195 -8.78 7.60 24.69
C ALA A 195 -8.35 8.36 25.95
N PRO A 196 -8.25 7.69 27.09
CA PRO A 196 -7.80 8.32 28.31
C PRO A 196 -6.30 8.65 28.25
N SER A 197 -5.81 9.56 29.08
CA SER A 197 -4.37 9.82 29.14
C SER A 197 -3.61 8.65 29.79
N LEU A 198 -2.39 8.37 29.31
CA LEU A 198 -1.46 7.43 29.95
C LEU A 198 -0.68 8.18 31.02
N ASP A 199 -1.18 8.21 32.24
CA ASP A 199 -0.55 8.88 33.38
C ASP A 199 0.12 7.84 34.31
N PHE A 200 1.25 7.28 33.87
CA PHE A 200 2.07 6.39 34.70
C PHE A 200 3.28 7.14 35.24
N SER A 201 3.69 6.82 36.48
CA SER A 201 4.83 7.45 37.14
C SER A 201 6.18 7.15 36.47
N SER A 202 6.29 6.07 35.69
CA SER A 202 7.54 5.62 35.06
C SER A 202 7.50 5.79 33.53
N GLN A 203 8.53 6.46 33.00
CA GLN A 203 8.67 6.70 31.55
C GLN A 203 8.87 5.40 30.75
N GLU A 204 9.51 4.41 31.35
CA GLU A 204 9.71 3.08 30.74
C GLU A 204 8.37 2.36 30.58
N THR A 205 7.51 2.39 31.60
CA THR A 205 6.14 1.84 31.55
C THR A 205 5.30 2.55 30.49
N ILE A 206 5.38 3.87 30.40
CA ILE A 206 4.69 4.63 29.33
C ILE A 206 5.16 4.17 27.96
N THR A 207 6.47 4.05 27.76
CA THR A 207 7.06 3.71 26.46
C THR A 207 6.67 2.29 26.03
N LEU A 208 6.74 1.32 26.96
CA LEU A 208 6.32 -0.06 26.71
C LEU A 208 4.83 -0.15 26.42
N THR A 209 3.99 0.51 27.22
CA THR A 209 2.53 0.48 27.07
C THR A 209 2.10 1.12 25.76
N LYS A 210 2.69 2.27 25.39
CA LYS A 210 2.47 2.89 24.07
C LYS A 210 2.82 1.94 22.94
N ARG A 211 3.97 1.25 23.02
CA ARG A 211 4.37 0.25 22.01
C ARG A 211 3.32 -0.86 21.88
N LYS A 212 2.82 -1.38 23.00
CA LYS A 212 1.78 -2.42 23.01
C LYS A 212 0.45 -1.92 22.47
N ILE A 213 0.03 -0.69 22.79
CA ILE A 213 -1.19 -0.08 22.26
C ILE A 213 -1.10 0.08 20.75
N TRP A 214 0.00 0.62 20.22
CA TRP A 214 0.14 0.79 18.77
C TRP A 214 0.26 -0.55 18.04
N GLY A 215 0.99 -1.52 18.61
CA GLY A 215 1.02 -2.89 18.07
C GLY A 215 -0.36 -3.54 18.04
N MET A 216 -1.21 -3.29 19.04
CA MET A 216 -2.60 -3.75 19.05
C MET A 216 -3.40 -3.11 17.91
N VAL A 217 -3.26 -1.80 17.71
CA VAL A 217 -3.94 -1.08 16.63
C VAL A 217 -3.53 -1.59 15.25
N ASP A 218 -2.23 -1.80 15.03
CA ASP A 218 -1.71 -2.32 13.76
C ASP A 218 -2.21 -3.74 13.49
N PHE A 219 -2.12 -4.63 14.48
CA PHE A 219 -2.61 -6.00 14.39
C PHE A 219 -4.11 -6.07 14.07
N SER A 220 -4.91 -5.24 14.74
CA SER A 220 -6.36 -5.18 14.52
C SER A 220 -6.71 -4.75 13.10
N ARG A 221 -5.97 -3.76 12.56
CA ARG A 221 -6.16 -3.25 11.21
C ARG A 221 -5.81 -4.27 10.15
N GLU A 222 -4.74 -5.04 10.35
CA GLU A 222 -4.38 -6.15 9.47
C GLU A 222 -5.52 -7.17 9.39
N HIS A 223 -6.08 -7.55 10.55
CA HIS A 223 -7.19 -8.51 10.63
C HIS A 223 -8.52 -7.93 10.10
N LEU A 224 -8.74 -6.62 10.25
CA LEU A 224 -9.90 -5.95 9.66
C LEU A 224 -9.87 -6.04 8.13
N VAL A 225 -8.70 -5.88 7.50
CA VAL A 225 -8.54 -6.03 6.04
C VAL A 225 -8.79 -7.47 5.58
N GLU A 226 -8.59 -8.46 6.46
CA GLU A 226 -8.95 -9.86 6.23
C GLU A 226 -10.44 -10.15 6.51
N GLY A 227 -11.13 -9.17 7.06
CA GLY A 227 -12.57 -9.17 7.29
C GLY A 227 -13.02 -9.55 8.69
N HIS A 228 -12.11 -9.50 9.66
CA HIS A 228 -12.44 -9.70 11.06
C HIS A 228 -12.83 -8.36 11.72
N ILE A 229 -14.11 -8.20 12.04
CA ILE A 229 -14.63 -7.02 12.76
C ILE A 229 -14.65 -7.19 14.28
N ALA A 230 -14.38 -8.40 14.78
CA ALA A 230 -14.30 -8.68 16.20
C ALA A 230 -13.23 -9.73 16.43
N ILE A 231 -12.19 -9.39 17.20
CA ILE A 231 -11.10 -10.30 17.54
C ILE A 231 -10.66 -10.09 18.99
N MET A 232 -10.21 -11.17 19.61
CA MET A 232 -9.57 -11.16 20.92
C MET A 232 -8.35 -12.05 20.87
N TRP A 233 -7.26 -11.59 21.45
CA TRP A 233 -6.00 -12.34 21.49
C TRP A 233 -5.22 -11.98 22.74
N LYS A 234 -4.25 -12.81 23.10
CA LYS A 234 -3.42 -12.58 24.29
C LYS A 234 -1.97 -12.83 23.98
N ASP A 235 -1.09 -12.11 24.68
CA ASP A 235 0.31 -12.48 24.81
C ASP A 235 0.62 -12.90 26.25
N ASN A 236 1.90 -12.97 26.62
CA ASN A 236 2.32 -13.37 27.95
C ASN A 236 1.96 -12.36 29.06
N THR A 237 1.61 -11.12 28.69
CA THR A 237 1.43 -10.01 29.63
C THR A 237 0.04 -9.40 29.56
N PHE A 238 -0.57 -9.35 28.38
CA PHE A 238 -1.81 -8.63 28.12
C PHE A 238 -2.83 -9.45 27.34
N ASN A 239 -4.09 -9.12 27.55
CA ASN A 239 -5.24 -9.57 26.77
C ASN A 239 -5.77 -8.38 25.97
N TYR A 240 -5.91 -8.56 24.67
CA TYR A 240 -6.28 -7.54 23.70
C TYR A 240 -7.63 -7.87 23.09
N ALA A 241 -8.42 -6.84 22.82
CA ALA A 241 -9.67 -6.97 22.11
C ALA A 241 -9.86 -5.81 21.13
N TYR A 242 -10.45 -6.14 19.99
CA TYR A 242 -10.85 -5.17 18.97
C TYR A 242 -12.27 -5.50 18.50
N PHE A 243 -13.10 -4.47 18.42
CA PHE A 243 -14.48 -4.56 17.94
C PHE A 243 -14.75 -3.39 17.00
N LEU A 244 -15.39 -3.70 15.87
CA LEU A 244 -16.01 -2.77 14.95
C LEU A 244 -17.49 -3.14 14.85
N TRP A 245 -18.35 -2.15 15.02
CA TRP A 245 -19.80 -2.35 14.92
C TRP A 245 -20.48 -1.15 14.27
N PHE A 246 -21.75 -1.35 13.95
CA PHE A 246 -22.59 -0.38 13.28
C PHE A 246 -23.86 -0.15 14.07
N GLU A 247 -24.31 1.09 14.09
CA GLU A 247 -25.58 1.49 14.69
C GLU A 247 -26.37 2.37 13.71
N ASP A 248 -27.69 2.40 13.88
CA ASP A 248 -28.51 3.39 13.18
C ASP A 248 -28.52 4.74 13.92
N ASN A 249 -29.29 5.71 13.40
CA ASN A 249 -29.43 7.03 14.02
C ASN A 249 -30.14 7.00 15.39
N TYR A 250 -30.69 5.86 15.80
CA TYR A 250 -31.36 5.68 17.09
C TYR A 250 -30.47 4.92 18.09
N GLY A 251 -29.20 4.65 17.75
CA GLY A 251 -28.28 3.87 18.57
C GLY A 251 -28.60 2.37 18.58
N SER A 252 -29.44 1.89 17.67
CA SER A 252 -29.77 0.46 17.60
C SER A 252 -28.69 -0.30 16.83
N PRO A 253 -28.17 -1.42 17.36
CA PRO A 253 -27.10 -2.17 16.72
C PRO A 253 -27.58 -2.81 15.40
N LEU A 254 -26.84 -2.55 14.33
CA LEU A 254 -27.11 -3.07 12.99
C LEU A 254 -26.31 -4.35 12.74
N LYS A 255 -27.01 -5.42 12.35
CA LYS A 255 -26.37 -6.68 11.95
C LYS A 255 -25.94 -6.61 10.50
N VAL A 256 -24.64 -6.82 10.26
CA VAL A 256 -24.10 -6.96 8.90
C VAL A 256 -24.72 -8.18 8.22
N LYS A 257 -25.31 -7.98 7.04
CA LYS A 257 -25.96 -9.05 6.27
C LYS A 257 -25.00 -9.73 5.29
N VAL A 258 -24.08 -8.96 4.73
CA VAL A 258 -23.04 -9.41 3.79
C VAL A 258 -21.77 -8.69 4.17
N PHE A 259 -20.67 -9.42 4.37
CA PHE A 259 -19.39 -8.82 4.75
C PHE A 259 -18.37 -8.98 3.61
N PRO A 260 -17.75 -7.89 3.10
CA PRO A 260 -16.95 -7.91 1.86
C PRO A 260 -15.50 -8.41 2.06
N SER A 261 -15.31 -9.58 2.68
CA SER A 261 -13.97 -10.08 3.05
C SER A 261 -12.98 -10.19 1.88
N SER A 262 -13.44 -10.54 0.67
CA SER A 262 -12.59 -10.63 -0.52
C SER A 262 -12.20 -9.28 -1.12
N THR A 263 -13.03 -8.25 -0.95
CA THR A 263 -12.89 -6.93 -1.59
C THR A 263 -12.10 -5.96 -0.73
N LEU A 264 -12.05 -6.16 0.59
CA LEU A 264 -11.36 -5.27 1.54
C LEU A 264 -9.87 -5.07 1.27
N LYS A 265 -9.20 -6.08 0.69
CA LYS A 265 -7.78 -5.96 0.29
C LYS A 265 -7.53 -4.89 -0.79
N GLN A 266 -8.59 -4.46 -1.49
CA GLN A 266 -8.53 -3.42 -2.52
C GLN A 266 -8.85 -2.03 -1.95
N PHE A 267 -9.33 -1.94 -0.71
CA PHE A 267 -9.68 -0.67 -0.08
C PHE A 267 -8.42 0.07 0.39
N PRO A 268 -8.50 1.38 0.66
CA PRO A 268 -7.43 2.11 1.35
C PRO A 268 -7.08 1.48 2.70
N ILE A 269 -5.95 1.86 3.30
CA ILE A 269 -5.53 1.31 4.60
C ILE A 269 -6.45 1.85 5.70
N PRO A 270 -7.03 1.01 6.58
CA PRO A 270 -7.84 1.50 7.70
C PRO A 270 -7.00 2.28 8.70
N GLY A 271 -7.61 3.26 9.38
CA GLY A 271 -6.92 4.07 10.40
C GLY A 271 -7.29 5.55 10.33
N ILE A 272 -6.35 6.42 10.71
CA ILE A 272 -6.58 7.87 10.73
C ILE A 272 -6.60 8.41 9.29
N LEU A 273 -5.64 8.00 8.46
CA LEU A 273 -5.54 8.38 7.04
C LEU A 273 -6.28 7.37 6.15
N CYS A 274 -7.52 7.06 6.51
CA CYS A 274 -8.27 5.95 5.93
C CYS A 274 -8.94 6.23 4.58
N GLY A 275 -8.83 7.45 4.05
CA GLY A 275 -9.52 7.83 2.81
C GLY A 275 -11.02 7.53 2.91
N ASP A 276 -11.54 6.75 1.96
CA ASP A 276 -12.94 6.33 1.90
C ASP A 276 -13.19 4.90 2.44
N PHE A 277 -12.23 4.31 3.17
CA PHE A 277 -12.31 2.91 3.65
C PHE A 277 -13.62 2.60 4.37
N TYR A 278 -13.97 3.37 5.41
CA TYR A 278 -15.15 3.10 6.23
C TYR A 278 -16.45 3.39 5.50
N SER A 279 -16.48 4.41 4.63
CA SER A 279 -17.64 4.70 3.79
C SER A 279 -17.95 3.55 2.84
N LYS A 280 -16.93 3.02 2.14
CA LYS A 280 -17.07 1.83 1.29
C LYS A 280 -17.44 0.59 2.09
N LEU A 281 -16.86 0.42 3.28
CA LEU A 281 -17.21 -0.70 4.16
C LEU A 281 -18.70 -0.67 4.51
N ILE A 282 -19.25 0.50 4.84
CA ILE A 282 -20.67 0.67 5.16
C ILE A 282 -21.54 0.36 3.93
N GLU A 283 -21.19 0.88 2.75
CA GLU A 283 -21.93 0.65 1.50
C GLU A 283 -22.03 -0.85 1.15
N GLU A 284 -20.91 -1.58 1.28
CA GLU A 284 -20.87 -3.02 1.05
C GLU A 284 -21.61 -3.82 2.13
N CYS A 285 -21.50 -3.41 3.41
CA CYS A 285 -22.18 -4.11 4.51
C CYS A 285 -23.71 -3.92 4.47
N PHE A 286 -24.17 -2.77 3.97
CA PHE A 286 -25.56 -2.34 4.02
C PHE A 286 -26.05 -1.71 2.71
N PRO A 287 -26.05 -2.44 1.58
CA PRO A 287 -26.36 -1.90 0.25
C PRO A 287 -27.80 -1.39 0.09
N LYS A 288 -28.69 -1.68 1.04
CA LYS A 288 -30.11 -1.27 1.05
C LYS A 288 -30.39 -0.09 1.98
N MET A 289 -29.37 0.43 2.65
CA MET A 289 -29.48 1.55 3.57
C MET A 289 -28.62 2.69 3.06
N SER A 290 -29.06 3.92 3.31
CA SER A 290 -28.22 5.08 3.02
C SER A 290 -27.06 5.14 4.02
N PRO A 291 -25.80 5.31 3.58
CA PRO A 291 -24.65 5.39 4.48
C PRO A 291 -24.76 6.48 5.54
N SER A 292 -25.47 7.59 5.25
CA SER A 292 -25.71 8.68 6.19
C SER A 292 -26.61 8.32 7.39
N LYS A 293 -27.22 7.14 7.37
CA LYS A 293 -28.06 6.62 8.47
C LYS A 293 -27.35 5.56 9.30
N ILE A 294 -26.06 5.33 9.05
CA ILE A 294 -25.26 4.28 9.66
C ILE A 294 -24.05 4.92 10.30
N HIS A 295 -23.93 4.72 11.60
CA HIS A 295 -22.75 5.09 12.36
C HIS A 295 -21.83 3.87 12.47
N CYS A 296 -20.54 4.09 12.29
CA CYS A 296 -19.51 3.05 12.42
C CYS A 296 -18.60 3.40 13.58
N TYR A 297 -18.41 2.43 14.47
CA TYR A 297 -17.62 2.60 15.67
C TYR A 297 -16.53 1.55 15.77
N GLU A 298 -15.42 1.91 16.39
CA GLU A 298 -14.36 0.99 16.77
C GLU A 298 -14.02 1.12 18.25
N LEU A 299 -13.69 -0.01 18.86
CA LEU A 299 -13.19 -0.08 20.22
C LEU A 299 -11.99 -1.01 20.27
N TYR A 300 -10.89 -0.50 20.80
CA TYR A 300 -9.68 -1.24 21.10
C TYR A 300 -9.51 -1.28 22.62
N CYS A 301 -9.29 -2.45 23.19
CA CYS A 301 -9.07 -2.62 24.63
C CYS A 301 -7.81 -3.44 24.89
N ILE A 302 -7.03 -3.01 25.88
CA ILE A 302 -5.91 -3.77 26.45
C ILE A 302 -6.16 -3.96 27.93
N HIS A 303 -6.12 -5.21 28.37
CA HIS A 303 -6.26 -5.65 29.75
C HIS A 303 -5.00 -6.43 30.17
N LEU A 304 -4.78 -6.57 31.48
CA LEU A 304 -3.79 -7.50 32.01
C LEU A 304 -4.12 -8.94 31.59
N GLY A 305 -3.10 -9.75 31.30
CA GLY A 305 -3.26 -11.10 30.75
C GLY A 305 -4.03 -12.10 31.64
N LEU A 306 -4.23 -11.76 32.92
CA LEU A 306 -5.07 -12.51 33.86
C LEU A 306 -6.58 -12.30 33.62
N ALA A 307 -6.97 -11.24 32.91
CA ALA A 307 -8.37 -10.97 32.59
C ALA A 307 -8.92 -12.06 31.65
N THR A 308 -10.04 -12.67 32.03
CA THR A 308 -10.71 -13.70 31.22
C THR A 308 -11.39 -13.08 30.00
N ALA A 309 -11.59 -13.86 28.95
CA ALA A 309 -12.28 -13.37 27.74
C ALA A 309 -13.70 -12.84 28.04
N SER A 310 -14.44 -13.51 28.94
CA SER A 310 -15.77 -13.07 29.36
C SER A 310 -15.73 -11.70 30.05
N CYS A 311 -14.75 -11.48 30.93
CA CYS A 311 -14.54 -10.20 31.61
C CYS A 311 -14.22 -9.08 30.60
N VAL A 312 -13.29 -9.34 29.68
CA VAL A 312 -12.95 -8.36 28.63
C VAL A 312 -14.15 -8.02 27.75
N LEU A 313 -14.96 -9.00 27.36
CA LEU A 313 -16.18 -8.76 26.56
C LEU A 313 -17.21 -7.92 27.32
N GLU A 314 -17.43 -8.21 28.59
CA GLU A 314 -18.34 -7.44 29.44
C GLU A 314 -17.85 -5.99 29.59
N HIS A 315 -16.58 -5.80 29.90
CA HIS A 315 -15.95 -4.49 30.03
C HIS A 315 -16.07 -3.70 28.74
N SER A 316 -15.75 -4.29 27.59
CA SER A 316 -15.85 -3.62 26.29
C SER A 316 -17.27 -3.15 25.98
N ARG A 317 -18.30 -3.93 26.31
CA ARG A 317 -19.71 -3.53 26.13
C ARG A 317 -20.08 -2.36 27.03
N ARG A 318 -19.73 -2.43 28.31
CA ARG A 318 -19.99 -1.36 29.28
C ARG A 318 -19.25 -0.07 28.91
N LEU A 319 -17.98 -0.17 28.50
CA LEU A 319 -17.18 0.96 27.99
C LEU A 319 -17.83 1.63 26.78
N ALA A 320 -18.24 0.85 25.77
CA ALA A 320 -18.92 1.39 24.59
C ALA A 320 -20.23 2.13 24.97
N ALA A 321 -20.95 1.63 25.98
CA ALA A 321 -22.19 2.22 26.46
C ALA A 321 -22.02 3.47 27.34
N THR A 322 -20.83 3.71 27.94
CA THR A 322 -20.60 4.86 28.84
C THR A 322 -19.62 5.89 28.30
N VAL A 323 -18.86 5.57 27.25
CA VAL A 323 -17.83 6.49 26.71
C VAL A 323 -18.40 7.83 26.26
N TRP A 324 -19.65 7.86 25.80
CA TRP A 324 -20.34 9.08 25.38
C TRP A 324 -20.56 10.08 26.53
N GLU A 325 -20.70 9.60 27.77
CA GLU A 325 -20.90 10.43 28.96
C GLU A 325 -19.75 11.41 29.16
N VAL A 326 -18.57 11.09 28.61
CA VAL A 326 -17.37 11.92 28.76
C VAL A 326 -16.99 12.64 27.46
N THR A 327 -17.53 12.24 26.32
CA THR A 327 -17.38 13.01 25.06
C THR A 327 -18.39 14.16 24.97
N GLY A 328 -19.36 14.24 25.90
CA GLY A 328 -20.29 15.37 26.06
C GLY A 328 -21.25 15.57 24.89
N THR A 329 -21.40 14.56 24.03
CA THR A 329 -22.33 14.58 22.91
C THR A 329 -23.25 13.38 23.05
N SER A 330 -24.50 13.60 23.48
CA SER A 330 -25.49 12.54 23.41
C SER A 330 -25.85 12.31 21.94
N ASN A 331 -25.73 11.07 21.50
CA ASN A 331 -26.21 10.68 20.17
C ASN A 331 -27.70 10.32 20.21
N ASN A 332 -28.29 10.16 21.40
CA ASN A 332 -29.71 9.89 21.57
C ASN A 332 -30.45 11.16 22.03
N PRO A 333 -31.52 11.59 21.33
CA PRO A 333 -32.37 12.70 21.78
C PRO A 333 -33.01 12.46 23.16
N ILE A 334 -33.18 11.19 23.56
CA ILE A 334 -33.73 10.81 24.87
C ILE A 334 -32.80 11.20 26.02
N ASP A 335 -31.49 11.28 25.78
CA ASP A 335 -30.52 11.62 26.83
C ASP A 335 -30.49 13.13 27.15
N VAL A 336 -31.31 13.94 26.45
CA VAL A 336 -31.47 15.39 26.66
C VAL A 336 -32.76 15.72 27.45
N LEU A 337 -33.58 14.70 27.78
CA LEU A 337 -34.82 14.82 28.55
C LEU A 337 -34.64 14.38 30.01
#